data_AF-A0A958AGD6-F1
#
_entry.id   AF-A0A958AGD6-F1
#
_cell.length_a   1.000
_cell.length_b   1.000
_cell.length_c   1.000
_cell.angle_alpha   90.00
_cell.angle_beta   90.00
_cell.angle_gamma   90.00
#
_symmetry.space_group_name_H-M   'P 1'
#
loop_
_entity.id
_entity.type
_entity.pdbx_description
1 polymer ?
#
loop_
_entity_poly.entity_id
_entity_poly.type
_entity_poly.pdbx_seq_one_letter_code
_entity_poly.pdbx_strand_id
1 'polypeptide(L)'
;NQQLLEEVHRWFAEVVYTEDMTDSASAGIQTEVGVGTPPIFQPLVSLFAKVTGQISTSVEFKQQIRRRLDPRISELIEKINTMLVEGTALLRRQGKEGLVLIVDNLDRIPFRLIADGKSNLHDTLYIDHGEQLRACRCHIVYTVPIAMFYSPSAAILSGIFPDYTILPMIKTRTRQGEPWTEGIQTMRDILGSRIDLERMFATD
;
A
#
# COMPACT_ATOMS: atom_id res chain seq x y z
N ASN A 1 -3.63 -10.42 22.95
CA ASN A 1 -4.34 -9.53 22.02
C ASN A 1 -4.52 -8.10 22.51
N GLN A 2 -5.44 -7.74 23.43
CA GLN A 2 -5.66 -6.33 23.79
C GLN A 2 -4.41 -5.62 24.38
N GLN A 3 -3.62 -6.33 25.19
CA GLN A 3 -2.37 -5.83 25.77
C GLN A 3 -1.28 -5.53 24.73
N LEU A 4 -1.13 -6.38 23.71
CA LEU A 4 -0.15 -6.19 22.63
C LEU A 4 -0.50 -4.96 21.79
N LEU A 5 -1.79 -4.75 21.57
CA LEU A 5 -2.32 -3.58 20.89
C LEU A 5 -2.15 -2.29 21.67
N GLU A 6 -2.41 -2.34 22.96
CA GLU A 6 -2.09 -1.23 23.85
C GLU A 6 -0.58 -0.96 23.88
N GLU A 7 0.27 -1.99 23.76
CA GLU A 7 1.72 -1.82 23.68
C GLU A 7 2.15 -1.18 22.37
N VAL A 8 1.67 -1.64 21.21
CA VAL A 8 1.98 -1.01 19.90
C VAL A 8 1.44 0.40 19.85
N HIS A 9 0.19 0.63 20.31
CA HIS A 9 -0.38 1.95 20.39
C HIS A 9 0.41 2.86 21.32
N ARG A 10 0.80 2.38 22.51
CA ARG A 10 1.58 3.15 23.49
C ARG A 10 2.99 3.46 22.99
N TRP A 11 3.65 2.49 22.39
CA TRP A 11 4.95 2.70 21.76
C TRP A 11 4.85 3.72 20.63
N PHE A 12 3.85 3.58 19.76
CA PHE A 12 3.65 4.53 18.67
C PHE A 12 3.32 5.92 19.21
N ALA A 13 2.46 5.98 20.24
CA ALA A 13 2.13 7.19 20.97
C ALA A 13 3.39 7.84 21.59
N GLU A 14 4.27 7.07 22.22
CA GLU A 14 5.52 7.54 22.80
C GLU A 14 6.49 8.05 21.71
N VAL A 15 6.57 7.35 20.59
CA VAL A 15 7.46 7.72 19.47
C VAL A 15 6.91 8.94 18.71
N VAL A 16 5.59 9.12 18.66
CA VAL A 16 4.95 10.15 17.82
C VAL A 16 4.48 11.38 18.63
N TYR A 17 3.99 11.23 19.86
CA TYR A 17 3.52 12.36 20.68
C TYR A 17 4.65 13.05 21.45
N THR A 18 4.47 14.34 21.69
CA THR A 18 5.15 15.11 22.74
C THR A 18 4.19 15.37 23.90
N GLU A 19 4.71 15.58 25.11
CA GLU A 19 3.95 15.87 26.35
C GLU A 19 2.91 17.01 26.21
N ASP A 20 3.03 17.90 25.21
CA ASP A 20 2.15 19.08 25.02
C ASP A 20 0.84 18.86 24.24
N MET A 21 0.42 17.62 23.93
CA MET A 21 -0.71 17.39 23.01
C MET A 21 -1.81 16.45 23.52
N THR A 22 -2.23 16.58 24.77
CA THR A 22 -3.36 15.81 25.34
C THR A 22 -4.75 16.30 24.94
N ASP A 23 -4.93 17.47 24.31
CA ASP A 23 -6.27 18.12 24.27
C ASP A 23 -6.92 18.38 22.89
N SER A 24 -6.50 17.75 21.79
CA SER A 24 -7.27 17.88 20.53
C SER A 24 -7.19 16.67 19.59
N ALA A 25 -7.80 15.55 19.97
CA ALA A 25 -7.98 14.43 19.04
C ALA A 25 -9.22 13.57 19.29
N SER A 26 -10.35 14.17 19.69
CA SER A 26 -11.62 13.44 19.86
C SER A 26 -12.69 13.73 18.80
N ALA A 27 -12.39 14.53 17.76
CA ALA A 27 -13.38 14.87 16.73
C ALA A 27 -12.83 14.65 15.32
N GLY A 28 -13.35 13.63 14.62
CA GLY A 28 -13.31 13.61 13.16
C GLY A 28 -13.00 12.27 12.47
N ILE A 29 -12.76 11.17 13.17
CA ILE A 29 -12.52 9.89 12.49
C ILE A 29 -13.83 9.12 12.39
N GLN A 30 -14.57 9.36 11.30
CA GLN A 30 -15.64 8.46 10.88
C GLN A 30 -15.00 7.10 10.59
N THR A 31 -15.16 6.17 11.52
CA THR A 31 -14.66 4.82 11.36
C THR A 31 -15.66 4.10 10.47
N GLU A 32 -15.42 4.08 9.16
CA GLU A 32 -16.03 3.07 8.30
C GLU A 32 -15.41 1.73 8.66
N VAL A 33 -15.92 1.11 9.72
CA VAL A 33 -15.73 -0.32 9.95
C VAL A 33 -16.44 -1.00 8.78
N GLY A 34 -15.67 -1.41 7.77
CA GLY A 34 -16.18 -2.20 6.67
C GLY A 34 -16.96 -3.40 7.23
N VAL A 35 -18.19 -3.58 6.72
CA VAL A 35 -19.04 -4.73 7.05
C VAL A 35 -18.22 -6.01 6.79
N GLY A 36 -17.81 -6.69 7.86
CA GLY A 36 -17.05 -7.95 7.77
C GLY A 36 -15.72 -8.01 8.52
N THR A 37 -15.21 -6.93 9.12
CA THR A 37 -13.97 -6.99 9.92
C THR A 37 -14.18 -7.80 11.20
N PRO A 38 -13.53 -8.98 11.37
CA PRO A 38 -13.73 -9.80 12.56
C PRO A 38 -13.28 -9.05 13.83
N PRO A 39 -13.95 -9.26 14.99
CA PRO A 39 -13.65 -8.56 16.25
C PRO A 39 -12.17 -8.58 16.66
N ILE A 40 -11.42 -9.59 16.23
CA ILE A 40 -9.99 -9.73 16.48
C ILE A 40 -9.13 -8.63 15.83
N PHE A 41 -9.56 -8.07 14.70
CA PHE A 41 -8.82 -7.02 13.97
C PHE A 41 -9.31 -5.61 14.29
N GLN A 42 -10.41 -5.47 15.02
CA GLN A 42 -10.92 -4.17 15.49
C GLN A 42 -9.85 -3.33 16.20
N PRO A 43 -8.97 -3.91 17.03
CA PRO A 43 -7.92 -3.12 17.63
C PRO A 43 -6.85 -2.64 16.63
N LEU A 44 -6.54 -3.44 15.60
CA LEU A 44 -5.60 -3.03 14.54
C LEU A 44 -6.22 -1.90 13.70
N VAL A 45 -7.53 -1.99 13.41
CA VAL A 45 -8.29 -0.92 12.76
C VAL A 45 -8.31 0.35 13.62
N SER A 46 -8.50 0.24 14.94
CA SER A 46 -8.51 1.41 15.82
C SER A 46 -7.12 2.05 15.97
N LEU A 47 -6.05 1.25 15.93
CA LEU A 47 -4.68 1.74 15.83
C LEU A 47 -4.50 2.56 14.55
N PHE A 48 -4.80 1.97 13.37
CA PHE A 48 -4.68 2.69 12.09
C PHE A 48 -5.55 3.95 12.05
N ALA A 49 -6.80 3.88 12.51
CA ALA A 49 -7.71 5.02 12.55
C ALA A 49 -7.13 6.21 13.35
N LYS A 50 -6.62 5.95 14.57
CA LYS A 50 -6.00 6.98 15.41
C LYS A 50 -4.75 7.57 14.77
N VAL A 51 -3.91 6.73 14.16
CA VAL A 51 -2.70 7.15 13.46
C VAL A 51 -3.05 8.01 12.23
N THR A 52 -3.96 7.55 11.39
CA THR A 52 -4.38 8.26 10.17
C THR A 52 -5.03 9.61 10.48
N GLY A 53 -5.91 9.67 11.49
CA GLY A 53 -6.57 10.91 11.87
C GLY A 53 -5.60 12.02 12.28
N GLN A 54 -4.49 11.66 12.92
CA GLN A 54 -3.52 12.64 13.42
C GLN A 54 -2.45 13.01 12.40
N ILE A 55 -2.06 12.12 11.48
CA ILE A 55 -1.12 12.46 10.40
C ILE A 55 -1.71 13.54 9.45
N SER A 56 -3.03 13.67 9.43
CA SER A 56 -3.74 14.59 8.54
C SER A 56 -3.59 16.08 8.90
N THR A 57 -3.20 16.43 10.12
CA THR A 57 -3.45 17.78 10.68
C THR A 57 -2.38 18.85 10.49
N SER A 58 -1.08 18.54 10.27
CA SER A 58 -0.10 19.61 9.93
C SER A 58 1.19 19.15 9.20
N VAL A 59 1.82 20.06 8.45
CA VAL A 59 3.11 19.81 7.74
C VAL A 59 4.25 19.59 8.74
N GLU A 60 4.26 20.36 9.82
CA GLU A 60 5.24 20.24 10.91
C GLU A 60 5.12 18.88 11.60
N PHE A 61 3.90 18.41 11.83
CA PHE A 61 3.64 17.09 12.40
C PHE A 61 4.16 15.95 11.51
N LYS A 62 3.96 16.05 10.19
CA LYS A 62 4.54 15.09 9.22
C LYS A 62 6.06 15.05 9.28
N GLN A 63 6.72 16.21 9.45
CA GLN A 63 8.18 16.26 9.56
C GLN A 63 8.67 15.68 10.90
N GLN A 64 7.98 15.95 12.00
CA GLN A 64 8.33 15.38 13.31
C GLN A 64 8.16 13.87 13.33
N ILE A 65 7.07 13.34 12.77
CA ILE A 65 6.86 11.90 12.63
C ILE A 65 8.02 11.27 11.87
N ARG A 66 8.38 11.78 10.69
CA ARG A 66 9.51 11.24 9.92
C ARG A 66 10.79 11.18 10.74
N ARG A 67 11.16 12.29 11.40
CA ARG A 67 12.37 12.34 12.23
C ARG A 67 12.40 11.31 13.36
N ARG A 68 11.25 10.93 13.92
CA ARG A 68 11.17 9.99 15.05
C ARG A 68 10.92 8.56 14.63
N LEU A 69 10.15 8.37 13.55
CA LEU A 69 9.70 7.07 13.08
C LEU A 69 10.70 6.44 12.12
N ASP A 70 11.34 7.22 11.24
CA ASP A 70 12.29 6.69 10.25
C ASP A 70 13.42 5.86 10.92
N PRO A 71 14.04 6.30 12.04
CA PRO A 71 15.08 5.51 12.72
C PRO A 71 14.53 4.25 13.40
N ARG A 72 13.23 4.17 13.62
CA ARG A 72 12.55 3.12 14.40
C ARG A 72 11.63 2.26 13.55
N ILE A 73 11.69 2.38 12.22
CA ILE A 73 10.78 1.71 11.31
C ILE A 73 10.84 0.18 11.47
N SER A 74 12.03 -0.38 11.69
CA SER A 74 12.21 -1.81 11.94
C SER A 74 11.54 -2.28 13.23
N GLU A 75 11.57 -1.46 14.28
CA GLU A 75 10.90 -1.76 15.55
C GLU A 75 9.37 -1.75 15.37
N LEU A 76 8.84 -0.78 14.62
CA LEU A 76 7.42 -0.73 14.25
C LEU A 76 7.02 -1.99 13.48
N ILE A 77 7.80 -2.38 12.47
CA ILE A 77 7.55 -3.57 11.65
C ILE A 77 7.50 -4.83 12.52
N GLU A 78 8.44 -5.02 13.45
CA GLU A 78 8.45 -6.19 14.35
C GLU A 78 7.25 -6.22 15.29
N LYS A 79 6.83 -5.06 15.80
CA LYS A 79 5.62 -4.93 16.62
C LYS A 79 4.35 -5.28 15.81
N ILE A 80 4.24 -4.77 14.58
CA ILE A 80 3.16 -5.12 13.65
C ILE A 80 3.19 -6.63 13.33
N ASN A 81 4.36 -7.19 13.06
CA ASN A 81 4.54 -8.61 12.76
C ASN A 81 4.07 -9.51 13.90
N THR A 82 4.37 -9.14 15.15
CA THR A 82 3.88 -9.87 16.32
C THR A 82 2.36 -9.93 16.33
N MET A 83 1.70 -8.80 16.08
CA MET A 83 0.24 -8.73 15.98
C MET A 83 -0.32 -9.54 14.81
N LEU A 84 0.30 -9.46 13.62
CA LEU A 84 -0.16 -10.17 12.43
C LEU A 84 -0.07 -11.69 12.60
N VAL A 85 1.01 -12.17 13.21
CA VAL A 85 1.22 -13.60 13.49
C VAL A 85 0.18 -14.13 14.48
N GLU A 86 -0.04 -13.43 15.60
CA GLU A 86 -1.08 -13.80 16.57
C GLU A 86 -2.49 -13.78 15.94
N GLY A 87 -2.78 -12.72 15.18
CA GLY A 87 -4.06 -12.56 14.50
C GLY A 87 -4.34 -13.67 13.49
N THR A 88 -3.34 -14.02 12.69
CA THR A 88 -3.42 -15.11 11.71
C THR A 88 -3.59 -16.48 12.39
N ALA A 89 -2.90 -16.71 13.51
CA ALA A 89 -3.04 -17.96 14.26
C ALA A 89 -4.46 -18.14 14.81
N LEU A 90 -5.09 -17.07 15.32
CA LEU A 90 -6.47 -17.15 15.79
C LEU A 90 -7.47 -17.36 14.65
N LEU A 91 -7.28 -16.70 13.51
CA LEU A 91 -8.10 -16.93 12.31
C LEU A 91 -8.08 -18.39 11.87
N ARG A 92 -6.91 -19.02 11.87
CA ARG A 92 -6.76 -20.45 11.55
C ARG A 92 -7.52 -21.34 12.54
N ARG A 93 -7.50 -21.01 13.84
CA ARG A 93 -8.31 -21.73 14.86
C ARG A 93 -9.81 -21.58 14.63
N GLN A 94 -10.25 -20.53 13.96
CA GLN A 94 -11.65 -20.31 13.57
C GLN A 94 -12.01 -20.93 12.21
N GLY A 95 -11.13 -21.75 11.63
CA GLY A 95 -11.35 -22.39 10.34
C GLY A 95 -11.19 -21.46 9.13
N LYS A 96 -10.52 -20.31 9.28
CA LYS A 96 -10.15 -19.42 8.17
C LYS A 96 -8.75 -19.76 7.65
N GLU A 97 -8.46 -19.48 6.38
CA GLU A 97 -7.17 -19.83 5.77
C GLU A 97 -6.02 -18.89 6.20
N GLY A 98 -6.33 -17.63 6.49
CA GLY A 98 -5.36 -16.64 6.92
C GLY A 98 -5.87 -15.21 6.77
N LEU A 99 -4.93 -14.27 6.69
CA LEU A 99 -5.17 -12.84 6.56
C LEU A 99 -4.54 -12.31 5.26
N VAL A 100 -5.31 -11.53 4.51
CA VAL A 100 -4.82 -10.72 3.39
C VAL A 100 -5.09 -9.26 3.72
N LEU A 101 -4.06 -8.41 3.62
CA LEU A 101 -4.17 -6.97 3.71
C LEU A 101 -4.21 -6.38 2.29
N ILE A 102 -5.19 -5.53 2.02
CA ILE A 102 -5.27 -4.79 0.75
C ILE A 102 -4.99 -3.34 1.07
N VAL A 103 -3.90 -2.82 0.52
CA VAL A 103 -3.50 -1.42 0.66
C VAL A 103 -3.76 -0.73 -0.68
N ASP A 104 -4.92 -0.09 -0.74
CA ASP A 104 -5.43 0.58 -1.92
C ASP A 104 -5.00 2.06 -1.99
N ASN A 105 -5.16 2.65 -3.18
CA ASN A 105 -4.90 4.07 -3.49
C ASN A 105 -3.45 4.55 -3.35
N LEU A 106 -2.47 3.65 -3.21
CA LEU A 106 -1.06 4.05 -3.29
C LEU A 106 -0.62 4.39 -4.73
N ASP A 107 -1.42 4.04 -5.74
CA ASP A 107 -1.26 4.50 -7.12
C ASP A 107 -1.61 5.99 -7.30
N ARG A 108 -2.40 6.56 -6.38
CA ARG A 108 -2.78 7.98 -6.38
C ARG A 108 -1.72 8.91 -5.79
N ILE A 109 -0.61 8.36 -5.31
CA ILE A 109 0.50 9.17 -4.79
C ILE A 109 1.00 10.08 -5.92
N PRO A 110 1.06 11.41 -5.71
CA PRO A 110 1.47 12.32 -6.76
C PRO A 110 2.95 12.08 -7.11
N PHE A 111 3.23 12.07 -8.41
CA PHE A 111 4.61 12.10 -8.87
C PHE A 111 5.24 13.43 -8.47
N ARG A 112 6.23 13.39 -7.59
CA ARG A 112 6.95 14.57 -7.09
C ARG A 112 8.41 14.22 -6.90
N LEU A 113 9.29 15.04 -7.47
CA LEU A 113 10.73 14.98 -7.19
C LEU A 113 11.00 15.37 -5.73
N ILE A 114 11.90 14.63 -5.09
CA ILE A 114 12.36 14.91 -3.74
C ILE A 114 13.48 15.96 -3.83
N ALA A 115 13.84 16.57 -2.69
CA ALA A 115 14.76 17.70 -2.61
C ALA A 115 16.14 17.44 -3.24
N ASP A 116 16.54 16.18 -3.39
CA ASP A 116 17.79 15.80 -4.05
C ASP A 116 17.74 15.89 -5.59
N GLY A 117 16.55 16.09 -6.17
CA GLY A 117 16.29 16.16 -7.62
C GLY A 117 16.55 14.84 -8.37
N LYS A 118 16.91 13.77 -7.67
CA LYS A 118 17.34 12.49 -8.24
C LYS A 118 16.31 11.40 -8.02
N SER A 119 15.58 11.46 -6.91
CA SER A 119 14.52 10.52 -6.60
C SER A 119 13.15 11.20 -6.62
N ASN A 120 12.11 10.39 -6.77
CA ASN A 120 10.73 10.83 -6.66
C ASN A 120 10.00 10.03 -5.57
N LEU A 121 8.84 10.52 -5.17
CA LEU A 121 8.07 9.90 -4.10
C LEU A 121 7.67 8.44 -4.39
N HIS A 122 7.53 8.06 -5.65
CA HIS A 122 7.24 6.67 -6.03
C HIS A 122 8.47 5.78 -5.79
N ASP A 123 9.64 6.18 -6.29
CA ASP A 123 10.88 5.43 -6.06
C ASP A 123 11.20 5.32 -4.57
N THR A 124 11.02 6.39 -3.80
CA THR A 124 11.23 6.31 -2.35
C THR A 124 10.32 5.31 -1.66
N LEU A 125 9.04 5.23 -2.05
CA LEU A 125 8.12 4.29 -1.42
C LEU A 125 8.39 2.84 -1.84
N TYR A 126 8.47 2.58 -3.15
CA TYR A 126 8.47 1.21 -3.67
C TYR A 126 9.86 0.64 -3.93
N ILE A 127 10.88 1.49 -4.08
CA ILE A 127 12.26 1.07 -4.30
C ILE A 127 13.05 1.22 -3.00
N ASP A 128 13.23 2.45 -2.51
CA ASP A 128 14.08 2.72 -1.34
C ASP A 128 13.52 2.06 -0.07
N HIS A 129 12.19 2.02 0.05
CA HIS A 129 11.46 1.39 1.17
C HIS A 129 10.73 0.09 0.78
N GLY A 130 11.01 -0.47 -0.40
CA GLY A 130 10.32 -1.65 -0.90
C GLY A 130 10.49 -2.89 -0.01
N GLU A 131 11.68 -3.09 0.54
CA GLU A 131 11.95 -4.20 1.47
C GLU A 131 11.18 -4.06 2.78
N GLN A 132 11.01 -2.83 3.29
CA GLN A 132 10.18 -2.55 4.47
C GLN A 132 8.70 -2.86 4.20
N LEU A 133 8.20 -2.56 3.00
CA LEU A 133 6.83 -2.94 2.60
C LEU A 133 6.66 -4.47 2.59
N ARG A 134 7.69 -5.22 2.19
CA ARG A 134 7.66 -6.70 2.18
C ARG A 134 7.90 -7.34 3.54
N ALA A 135 8.43 -6.60 4.50
CA ALA A 135 8.84 -7.14 5.80
C ALA A 135 7.64 -7.53 6.70
N CYS A 136 6.43 -7.13 6.35
CA CYS A 136 5.21 -7.51 7.06
C CYS A 136 4.89 -9.00 6.85
N ARG A 137 4.72 -9.77 7.94
CA ARG A 137 4.48 -11.23 7.95
C ARG A 137 3.00 -11.57 7.68
N CYS A 138 2.47 -11.11 6.54
CA CYS A 138 1.15 -11.48 6.02
C CYS A 138 1.12 -11.36 4.49
N HIS A 139 0.03 -11.82 3.87
CA HIS A 139 -0.19 -11.55 2.44
C HIS A 139 -0.66 -10.11 2.28
N ILE A 140 0.03 -9.32 1.44
CA ILE A 140 -0.33 -7.93 1.18
C ILE A 140 -0.48 -7.71 -0.32
N VAL A 141 -1.55 -7.01 -0.70
CA VAL A 141 -1.77 -6.52 -2.06
C VAL A 141 -1.61 -5.00 -2.02
N TYR A 142 -0.66 -4.49 -2.81
CA TYR A 142 -0.43 -3.06 -3.01
C TYR A 142 -0.92 -2.63 -4.39
N THR A 143 -1.63 -1.52 -4.47
CA THR A 143 -1.75 -0.78 -5.74
C THR A 143 -0.45 -0.04 -6.02
N VAL A 144 0.04 -0.03 -7.26
CA VAL A 144 1.28 0.67 -7.64
C VAL A 144 0.99 1.58 -8.84
N PRO A 145 1.53 2.82 -8.89
CA PRO A 145 1.37 3.66 -10.07
C PRO A 145 1.87 2.94 -11.33
N ILE A 146 1.00 2.78 -12.33
CA ILE A 146 1.31 2.01 -13.55
C ILE A 146 2.56 2.52 -14.26
N ALA A 147 2.85 3.83 -14.16
CA ALA A 147 4.03 4.47 -14.71
C ALA A 147 5.34 3.84 -14.22
N MET A 148 5.39 3.26 -13.01
CA MET A 148 6.59 2.62 -12.50
C MET A 148 6.97 1.34 -13.25
N PHE A 149 5.99 0.62 -13.80
CA PHE A 149 6.26 -0.57 -14.64
C PHE A 149 6.81 -0.21 -16.02
N TYR A 150 6.78 1.08 -16.39
CA TYR A 150 7.31 1.61 -17.64
C TYR A 150 8.44 2.64 -17.41
N SER A 151 9.00 2.70 -16.18
CA SER A 151 10.11 3.58 -15.82
C SER A 151 11.46 2.84 -15.86
N PRO A 152 12.60 3.55 -15.79
CA PRO A 152 13.90 2.92 -15.65
C PRO A 152 14.03 2.01 -14.42
N SER A 153 13.24 2.27 -13.38
CA SER A 153 13.22 1.48 -12.13
C SER A 153 12.41 0.19 -12.23
N ALA A 154 11.73 -0.08 -13.36
CA ALA A 154 10.82 -1.22 -13.50
C ALA A 154 11.47 -2.57 -13.16
N ALA A 155 12.72 -2.78 -13.58
CA ALA A 155 13.46 -4.00 -13.27
C ALA A 155 13.67 -4.16 -11.75
N ILE A 156 14.03 -3.08 -11.06
CA ILE A 156 14.24 -3.08 -9.61
C ILE A 156 12.90 -3.32 -8.89
N LEU A 157 11.84 -2.62 -9.32
CA LEU A 157 10.48 -2.81 -8.80
C LEU A 157 10.05 -4.27 -8.90
N SER A 158 10.24 -4.90 -10.07
CA SER A 158 9.88 -6.31 -10.27
C SER A 158 10.77 -7.29 -9.50
N GLY A 159 12.00 -6.90 -9.17
CA GLY A 159 12.88 -7.69 -8.31
C GLY A 159 12.43 -7.67 -6.85
N ILE A 160 11.93 -6.53 -6.37
CA ILE A 160 11.35 -6.37 -5.04
C ILE A 160 9.97 -7.05 -4.99
N PHE A 161 9.09 -6.77 -5.96
CA PHE A 161 7.74 -7.32 -6.04
C PHE A 161 7.60 -8.23 -7.27
N PRO A 162 8.05 -9.51 -7.19
CA PRO A 162 8.01 -10.42 -8.32
C PRO A 162 6.58 -10.88 -8.67
N ASP A 163 5.72 -10.96 -7.66
CA ASP A 163 4.32 -11.39 -7.82
C ASP A 163 3.42 -10.17 -8.06
N TYR A 164 3.33 -9.74 -9.31
CA TYR A 164 2.46 -8.62 -9.72
C TYR A 164 1.53 -9.00 -10.87
N THR A 165 0.43 -8.26 -10.99
CA THR A 165 -0.52 -8.38 -12.10
C THR A 165 -0.93 -7.01 -12.58
N ILE A 166 -0.75 -6.75 -13.88
CA ILE A 166 -1.28 -5.56 -14.53
C ILE A 166 -2.71 -5.87 -14.96
N LEU A 167 -3.66 -5.12 -14.41
CA LEU A 167 -5.08 -5.23 -14.75
C LEU A 167 -5.39 -4.26 -15.90
N PRO A 168 -5.58 -4.74 -17.14
CA PRO A 168 -5.92 -3.86 -18.25
C PRO A 168 -7.37 -3.36 -18.12
N MET A 169 -7.62 -2.09 -18.46
CA MET A 169 -8.99 -1.54 -18.46
C MET A 169 -9.90 -2.22 -19.49
N ILE A 170 -9.32 -2.67 -20.61
CA ILE A 170 -10.01 -3.47 -21.62
C ILE A 170 -9.53 -4.90 -21.48
N LYS A 171 -10.46 -5.83 -21.23
CA LYS A 171 -10.14 -7.25 -21.10
C LYS A 171 -9.58 -7.80 -22.40
N THR A 172 -8.28 -8.11 -22.46
CA THR A 172 -7.63 -8.69 -23.64
C THR A 172 -7.36 -10.18 -23.52
N ARG A 173 -7.47 -10.74 -22.30
CA ARG A 173 -7.30 -12.17 -22.01
C ARG A 173 -8.34 -12.66 -21.02
N THR A 174 -8.63 -13.95 -21.05
CA THR A 174 -9.46 -14.63 -20.04
C THR A 174 -8.66 -14.89 -18.76
N ARG A 175 -9.36 -15.31 -17.70
CA ARG A 175 -8.70 -15.75 -16.46
C ARG A 175 -7.74 -16.92 -16.67
N GLN A 176 -7.94 -17.72 -17.72
CA GLN A 176 -7.08 -18.85 -18.08
C GLN A 176 -5.89 -18.42 -18.98
N GLY A 177 -5.77 -17.13 -19.31
CA GLY A 177 -4.71 -16.61 -20.17
C GLY A 177 -5.05 -16.59 -21.67
N GLU A 178 -6.16 -17.22 -22.08
CA GLU A 178 -6.59 -17.27 -23.48
C GLU A 178 -6.92 -15.88 -24.04
N PRO A 179 -6.59 -15.59 -25.31
CA PRO A 179 -6.96 -14.33 -25.96
C PRO A 179 -8.48 -14.04 -25.88
N TRP A 180 -8.83 -12.81 -25.53
CA TRP A 180 -10.22 -12.32 -25.57
C TRP A 180 -10.41 -11.46 -26.82
N THR A 181 -10.91 -12.08 -27.90
CA THR A 181 -10.94 -11.50 -29.25
C THR A 181 -11.67 -10.15 -29.30
N GLU A 182 -12.80 -10.03 -28.61
CA GLU A 182 -13.59 -8.79 -28.58
C GLU A 182 -12.77 -7.62 -28.04
N GLY A 183 -12.08 -7.80 -26.91
CA GLY A 183 -11.27 -6.73 -26.32
C GLY A 183 -10.01 -6.42 -27.13
N ILE A 184 -9.41 -7.42 -27.77
CA ILE A 184 -8.30 -7.22 -28.70
C ILE A 184 -8.76 -6.39 -29.91
N GLN A 185 -9.96 -6.67 -30.45
CA GLN A 185 -10.51 -5.90 -31.55
C GLN A 185 -10.82 -4.46 -31.12
N THR A 186 -11.44 -4.26 -29.95
CA THR A 186 -11.68 -2.92 -29.40
C THR A 186 -10.37 -2.12 -29.27
N MET A 187 -9.30 -2.75 -28.79
CA MET A 187 -7.98 -2.11 -28.73
C MET A 187 -7.46 -1.73 -30.12
N ARG A 188 -7.61 -2.60 -31.12
CA ARG A 188 -7.24 -2.30 -32.51
C ARG A 188 -8.05 -1.13 -33.08
N ASP A 189 -9.36 -1.10 -32.87
CA ASP A 189 -10.23 -0.05 -33.39
C ASP A 189 -9.89 1.31 -32.76
N ILE A 190 -9.61 1.34 -31.45
CA ILE A 190 -9.15 2.55 -30.75
C ILE A 190 -7.83 3.06 -31.33
N LEU A 191 -6.88 2.15 -31.58
CA LEU A 191 -5.59 2.53 -32.18
C LEU A 191 -5.75 2.99 -33.63
N GLY A 192 -6.53 2.28 -34.46
CA GLY A 192 -6.80 2.63 -35.86
C GLY A 192 -7.52 3.97 -36.02
N SER A 193 -8.24 4.42 -34.99
CA SER A 193 -8.85 5.76 -34.96
C SER A 193 -7.82 6.88 -34.69
N ARG A 194 -6.59 6.55 -34.26
CA ARG A 194 -5.55 7.51 -33.86
C ARG A 194 -4.29 7.44 -34.73
N ILE A 195 -3.98 6.27 -35.29
CA ILE A 195 -2.78 5.99 -36.08
C ILE A 195 -3.11 5.10 -37.27
N ASP A 196 -2.35 5.25 -38.36
CA ASP A 196 -2.37 4.33 -39.50
C ASP A 196 -1.65 3.03 -39.10
N LEU A 197 -2.45 2.00 -38.79
CA LEU A 197 -1.96 0.71 -38.33
C LEU A 197 -1.16 -0.03 -39.42
N GLU A 198 -1.54 0.11 -40.69
CA GLU A 198 -0.84 -0.55 -41.78
C GLU A 198 0.57 0.02 -41.92
N ARG A 199 0.70 1.35 -41.84
CA ARG A 199 2.01 2.01 -41.92
C ARG A 199 2.89 1.77 -40.70
N MET A 200 2.32 1.64 -39.50
CA MET A 200 3.08 1.44 -38.25
C MET A 200 3.54 -0.01 -38.04
N PHE A 201 2.75 -0.99 -38.50
CA PHE A 201 3.05 -2.41 -38.34
C PHE A 201 3.42 -3.10 -39.66
N ALA A 202 3.55 -2.35 -40.76
CA ALA A 202 4.22 -2.83 -41.97
C ALA A 202 5.61 -3.33 -41.57
N THR A 203 5.81 -4.62 -41.74
CA THR A 203 7.11 -5.27 -41.57
C THR A 203 7.88 -4.99 -42.86
N ASP A 204 9.04 -4.35 -42.77
CA ASP A 204 10.03 -4.37 -43.86
C ASP A 204 10.56 -5.81 -44.07
#